data_AF-A0A9E2Y4X3-F1
#
_entry.id   AF-A0A9E2Y4X3-F1
#
_cell.length_a   1.000
_cell.length_b   1.000
_cell.length_c   1.000
_cell.angle_alpha   90.00
_cell.angle_beta   90.00
_cell.angle_gamma   90.00
#
_symmetry.space_group_name_H-M   'P 1'
#
loop_
_entity.id
_entity.type
_entity.pdbx_description
1 polymer ?
#
loop_
_entity_poly.entity_id
_entity_poly.type
_entity_poly.pdbx_seq_one_letter_code
_entity_poly.pdbx_strand_id
1 'polypeptide(L)' 'MRALLPVVLAGGTFAATAIVGLLAGILAASRVREPLLVPAGLMLGGVAGAYAALRLLLSSTQ' A
#
# COMPACT_ATOMS: atom_id res chain seq x y z
N MET A 1 14.96 20.47 -6.04
CA MET A 1 14.75 19.80 -4.74
C MET A 1 13.26 19.69 -4.33
N ARG A 2 12.36 20.61 -4.71
CA ARG A 2 10.92 20.57 -4.31
C ARG A 2 10.15 19.31 -4.72
N ALA A 3 10.47 18.66 -5.85
CA ALA A 3 9.78 17.45 -6.31
C ALA A 3 10.16 16.17 -5.54
N LEU A 4 11.25 16.17 -4.76
CA LEU A 4 11.78 14.96 -4.12
C LEU A 4 10.99 14.60 -2.85
N LEU A 5 10.52 15.61 -2.12
CA LEU A 5 9.72 15.45 -0.90
C LEU A 5 8.36 14.73 -1.13
N PRO A 6 7.53 15.13 -2.11
CA PRO A 6 6.26 14.45 -2.36
C PRO A 6 6.45 13.03 -2.88
N VAL A 7 7.53 12.76 -3.64
CA VAL A 7 7.87 11.40 -4.10
C VAL A 7 8.23 10.50 -2.93
N VAL A 8 9.03 10.99 -1.97
CA VAL A 8 9.39 10.23 -0.76
C VAL A 8 8.16 9.95 0.11
N LEU A 9 7.28 10.94 0.29
CA LEU A 9 6.02 10.76 1.03
C LEU A 9 5.10 9.75 0.35
N ALA A 10 4.94 9.85 -0.98
CA ALA A 10 4.16 8.91 -1.78
C ALA A 10 4.71 7.47 -1.66
N GLY A 11 6.04 7.30 -1.76
CA GLY A 11 6.70 6.01 -1.57
C GLY A 11 6.51 5.44 -0.16
N GLY A 12 6.60 6.27 0.88
CA GLY A 12 6.34 5.87 2.26
C GLY A 12 4.90 5.41 2.49
N THR A 13 3.92 6.12 1.92
CA THR A 13 2.51 5.72 2.01
C THR A 13 2.22 4.43 1.27
N PHE A 14 2.84 4.21 0.10
CA PHE A 14 2.74 2.95 -0.64
C PHE A 14 3.28 1.76 0.17
N ALA A 15 4.47 1.92 0.76
CA ALA A 15 5.08 0.87 1.57
C ALA A 15 4.21 0.54 2.80
N ALA A 16 3.69 1.56 3.49
CA ALA A 16 2.85 1.37 4.67
C ALA A 16 1.57 0.57 4.36
N THR A 17 0.85 0.91 3.29
CA THR A 17 -0.38 0.20 2.91
C THR A 17 -0.13 -1.21 2.38
N ALA A 18 0.98 -1.43 1.67
CA ALA A 18 1.38 -2.77 1.21
C ALA A 18 1.68 -3.69 2.41
N ILE A 19 2.36 -3.18 3.43
CA ILE A 19 2.61 -3.91 4.69
C ILE A 19 1.29 -4.21 5.41
N VAL A 20 0.39 -3.23 5.52
CA VAL A 20 -0.93 -3.44 6.15
C VAL A 20 -1.74 -4.48 5.40
N GLY A 21 -1.76 -4.43 4.07
CA GLY A 21 -2.45 -5.42 3.24
C GLY A 21 -1.86 -6.83 3.37
N LEU A 22 -0.53 -6.94 3.41
CA LEU A 22 0.16 -8.20 3.69
C LEU A 22 -0.24 -8.76 5.06
N LEU A 23 -0.19 -7.95 6.12
CA LEU A 23 -0.54 -8.37 7.47
C LEU A 23 -2.02 -8.79 7.57
N ALA A 24 -2.92 -8.06 6.92
CA ALA A 24 -4.34 -8.40 6.83
C ALA A 24 -4.53 -9.74 6.10
N GLY A 25 -3.80 -9.96 5.00
CA GLY A 25 -3.80 -11.22 4.25
C GLY A 25 -3.29 -12.41 5.07
N ILE A 26 -2.20 -12.22 5.84
CA ILE A 26 -1.66 -13.23 6.77
C ILE A 26 -2.68 -13.54 7.87
N LEU A 27 -3.29 -12.52 8.46
CA LEU A 27 -4.29 -12.69 9.51
C LEU A 27 -5.51 -13.45 8.97
N ALA A 28 -6.02 -13.08 7.80
CA ALA A 28 -7.15 -13.75 7.16
C ALA A 28 -6.81 -15.20 6.78
N ALA A 29 -5.62 -15.45 6.22
CA ALA A 29 -5.13 -16.78 5.91
C ALA A 29 -5.03 -17.67 7.16
N SER A 30 -4.57 -17.13 8.29
CA SER A 30 -4.50 -17.89 9.55
C SER A 30 -5.87 -18.24 10.13
N ARG A 31 -6.87 -17.38 9.92
CA ARG A 31 -8.25 -17.57 10.42
C ARG A 31 -9.05 -18.56 9.56
N VAL A 32 -8.88 -18.51 8.24
CA VAL A 32 -9.67 -19.29 7.27
C VAL A 32 -8.91 -20.53 6.77
N ARG A 33 -7.60 -20.65 7.09
CA ARG A 33 -6.67 -21.67 6.57
C ARG A 33 -6.54 -21.66 5.05
N GLU A 34 -6.82 -20.53 4.41
CA GLU A 34 -6.67 -20.33 2.97
C GLU A 34 -5.38 -19.54 2.68
N PRO A 35 -4.32 -20.20 2.19
CA PRO A 35 -3.03 -19.54 1.96
C PRO A 35 -3.08 -18.49 0.83
N LEU A 36 -4.07 -18.56 -0.05
CA LEU A 36 -4.29 -17.62 -1.15
C LEU A 36 -4.69 -16.20 -0.66
N LEU A 37 -5.11 -16.06 0.60
CA LEU A 37 -5.46 -14.75 1.18
C LEU A 37 -4.24 -13.87 1.45
N VAL A 38 -3.05 -14.46 1.60
CA VAL A 38 -1.78 -13.71 1.77
C VAL A 38 -1.43 -12.90 0.52
N PRO A 39 -1.29 -13.49 -0.69
CA PRO A 39 -1.01 -12.73 -1.90
C PRO A 39 -2.17 -11.80 -2.28
N ALA A 40 -3.42 -12.16 -1.98
CA ALA A 40 -4.58 -11.28 -2.20
C ALA A 40 -4.52 -10.02 -1.33
N GLY A 41 -4.22 -10.16 -0.04
CA GLY A 41 -4.03 -9.03 0.87
C GLY A 41 -2.86 -8.13 0.45
N LEU A 42 -1.75 -8.73 0.00
CA LEU A 42 -0.59 -8.00 -0.52
C LEU A 42 -0.95 -7.18 -1.78
N MET A 43 -1.68 -7.78 -2.72
CA MET A 43 -2.18 -7.11 -3.93
C MET A 43 -3.10 -5.95 -3.59
N LEU A 44 -4.07 -6.17 -2.69
CA LEU A 44 -5.01 -5.12 -2.26
C LEU A 44 -4.29 -3.96 -1.55
N GLY A 45 -3.33 -4.27 -0.67
CA GLY A 45 -2.51 -3.26 0.00
C GLY A 45 -1.62 -2.46 -0.96
N GLY A 46 -1.07 -3.13 -1.97
CA GLY A 46 -0.29 -2.50 -3.05
C GLY A 46 -1.14 -1.56 -3.91
N VAL A 47 -2.34 -1.99 -4.33
CA VAL A 47 -3.26 -1.15 -5.12
C VAL A 47 -3.74 0.07 -4.32
N ALA A 48 -4.14 -0.14 -3.06
CA ALA A 48 -4.55 0.95 -2.17
C ALA A 48 -3.40 1.95 -1.94
N GLY A 49 -2.18 1.44 -1.78
CA GLY A 49 -0.98 2.25 -1.66
C GLY A 49 -0.65 3.05 -2.89
N ALA A 50 -0.71 2.43 -4.06
CA ALA A 50 -0.41 3.09 -5.32
C ALA A 50 -1.40 4.23 -5.57
N TYR A 51 -2.68 3.99 -5.27
CA TYR A 51 -3.71 5.01 -5.36
C TYR A 51 -3.47 6.17 -4.38
N ALA A 52 -3.18 5.88 -3.11
CA ALA A 52 -2.89 6.91 -2.10
C ALA A 52 -1.65 7.74 -2.45
N ALA A 53 -0.58 7.07 -2.88
CA ALA A 53 0.67 7.68 -3.33
C ALA A 53 0.44 8.60 -4.55
N LEU A 54 -0.30 8.13 -5.55
CA LEU A 54 -0.64 8.91 -6.74
C LEU A 54 -1.48 10.14 -6.39
N ARG A 55 -2.45 9.99 -5.48
CA ARG A 55 -3.29 11.10 -5.00
C ARG A 55 -2.47 12.15 -4.27
N LEU A 56 -1.52 11.74 -3.43
CA LEU A 56 -0.60 12.65 -2.74
C LEU A 56 0.29 13.40 -3.73
N LEU A 57 0.84 12.70 -4.72
CA LEU A 57 1.61 13.30 -5.81
C LEU A 57 0.79 14.36 -6.56
N LEU A 58 -0.42 14.04 -6.98
CA LEU A 58 -1.32 14.97 -7.69
C LEU A 58 -1.67 16.20 -6.83
N SER A 59 -1.90 16.01 -5.53
CA SER A 59 -2.18 17.13 -4.61
C SER A 59 -0.96 18.02 -4.34
N SER A 60 0.26 17.49 -4.52
CA SER A 60 1.50 18.25 -4.32
C SER A 60 1.91 19.07 -5.53
N THR A 61 1.29 18.83 -6.68
CA THR A 61 1.54 19.53 -7.95
C THR A 61 0.57 20.68 -8.22
N GLN A 62 -0.46 20.86 -7.39
CA GLN A 62 -1.34 22.05 -7.38
C GLN A 62 -0.80 23.11 -6.43
#